data_AF-A0A951ABK0-F1
#
_entry.id   AF-A0A951ABK0-F1
#
_cell.length_a   1.000
_cell.length_b   1.000
_cell.length_c   1.000
_cell.angle_alpha   90.00
_cell.angle_beta   90.00
_cell.angle_gamma   90.00
#
_symmetry.space_group_name_H-M   'P 1'
#
loop_
_entity.id
_entity.type
_entity.pdbx_description
1 polymer ?
#
loop_
_entity_poly.entity_id
_entity_poly.type
_entity_poly.pdbx_seq_one_letter_code
_entity_poly.pdbx_strand_id
1 'polypeptide(L)'
;MVYNSLTSTLNTLGALISPKSDVKLQHLSGPVGIGRLYFLFFQSDHGWQLVLWLSVVLNVNLAILNMLPIPVLDGGHILFGLIESVRRKPLNIRVLEYVQGACTLLIIGVIVYITFFDVQDIPFVKHALDKYVPQSAETKDRDLP
;
A
#
# COMPACT_ATOMS: atom_id res chain seq x y z
N MET A 1 -11.69 -4.57 42.83
CA MET A 1 -10.34 -4.33 42.27
C MET A 1 -10.02 -5.22 41.07
N VAL A 2 -10.35 -6.52 41.05
CA VAL A 2 -10.07 -7.42 39.90
C VAL A 2 -10.94 -7.15 38.66
N TYR A 3 -12.21 -6.79 38.86
CA TYR A 3 -13.16 -6.51 37.76
C TYR A 3 -12.68 -5.39 36.83
N ASN A 4 -12.04 -4.35 37.38
CA ASN A 4 -11.53 -3.21 36.61
C ASN A 4 -10.34 -3.60 35.72
N SER A 5 -9.51 -4.55 36.17
CA SER A 5 -8.38 -5.08 35.39
C SER A 5 -8.85 -5.95 34.23
N LEU A 6 -9.88 -6.77 34.46
CA LEU A 6 -10.49 -7.62 33.43
C LEU A 6 -11.14 -6.80 32.32
N THR A 7 -11.88 -5.75 32.67
CA THR A 7 -12.43 -4.82 31.66
C THR A 7 -11.34 -4.05 30.91
N SER A 8 -10.18 -3.78 31.54
CA SER A 8 -9.07 -3.08 30.86
C SER A 8 -8.37 -3.96 29.84
N THR A 9 -8.19 -5.25 30.14
CA THR A 9 -7.66 -6.24 29.18
C THR A 9 -8.64 -6.50 28.03
N LEU A 10 -9.94 -6.55 28.32
CA LEU A 10 -10.97 -6.74 27.29
C LEU A 10 -11.12 -5.50 26.39
N ASN A 11 -10.99 -4.30 26.95
CA ASN A 11 -11.01 -3.06 26.18
C ASN A 11 -9.75 -2.86 25.33
N THR A 12 -8.57 -3.35 25.75
CA THR A 12 -7.35 -3.33 24.91
C THR A 12 -7.39 -4.39 23.81
N LEU A 13 -7.96 -5.57 24.06
CA LEU A 13 -8.25 -6.54 22.98
C LEU A 13 -9.27 -5.99 21.98
N GLY A 14 -10.32 -5.31 22.46
CA GLY A 14 -11.29 -4.62 21.62
C GLY A 14 -10.70 -3.44 20.84
N ALA A 15 -9.68 -2.77 21.39
CA ALA A 15 -8.94 -1.71 20.71
C ALA A 15 -8.01 -2.27 19.60
N LEU A 16 -7.45 -3.46 19.77
CA LEU A 16 -6.67 -4.16 18.73
C LEU A 16 -7.54 -4.65 17.56
N ILE A 17 -8.83 -4.91 17.81
CA ILE A 17 -9.83 -5.26 16.79
C ILE A 17 -10.49 -3.99 16.20
N SER A 18 -10.26 -2.83 16.82
CA SER A 18 -10.80 -1.57 16.34
C SER A 18 -10.17 -1.23 14.97
N PRO A 19 -10.97 -1.01 13.92
CA PRO A 19 -10.54 -0.74 12.55
C PRO A 19 -10.01 0.69 12.38
N LYS A 20 -9.19 1.14 13.36
CA LYS A 20 -8.37 2.35 13.32
C LYS A 20 -6.91 2.00 13.02
N SER A 21 -6.69 0.99 12.19
CA SER A 21 -5.53 0.98 11.35
C SER A 21 -5.64 2.20 10.45
N ASP A 22 -4.93 3.27 10.80
CA ASP A 22 -4.66 4.43 9.94
C ASP A 22 -3.73 4.03 8.76
N VAL A 23 -3.87 2.80 8.29
CA VAL A 23 -3.45 2.36 6.97
C VAL A 23 -4.55 2.81 6.01
N LYS A 24 -4.85 4.12 6.04
CA LYS A 24 -5.58 4.77 4.97
C LYS A 24 -4.85 4.41 3.69
N LEU A 25 -5.59 4.00 2.68
CA LEU A 25 -5.11 3.80 1.33
C LEU A 25 -4.45 5.06 0.71
N GLN A 26 -4.38 6.19 1.44
CA GLN A 26 -3.55 7.37 1.15
C GLN A 26 -2.06 7.21 1.51
N HIS A 27 -1.69 6.24 2.34
CA HIS A 27 -0.29 5.87 2.62
C HIS A 27 0.22 4.70 1.75
N LEU A 28 -0.66 4.07 0.97
CA LEU A 28 -0.24 3.21 -0.12
C LEU A 28 0.28 4.14 -1.21
N SER A 29 1.56 4.50 -1.10
CA SER A 29 2.26 5.20 -2.17
C SER A 29 1.98 4.43 -3.46
N GLY A 30 1.29 5.08 -4.40
CA GLY A 30 1.06 4.51 -5.72
C GLY A 30 2.40 4.20 -6.40
N PRO A 31 2.39 3.54 -7.56
CA PRO A 31 3.62 3.30 -8.32
C PRO A 31 4.46 4.58 -8.50
N VAL A 32 3.81 5.73 -8.67
CA VAL A 32 4.45 7.05 -8.81
C VAL A 32 4.96 7.57 -7.45
N GLY A 33 4.17 7.44 -6.38
CA GLY A 33 4.60 7.75 -5.02
C GLY A 33 5.85 6.96 -4.57
N ILE A 34 5.91 5.67 -4.88
CA ILE A 34 7.08 4.81 -4.60
C ILE A 34 8.29 5.32 -5.39
N GLY A 35 8.13 5.61 -6.68
CA GLY A 35 9.21 6.17 -7.51
C GLY A 35 9.77 7.49 -6.95
N ARG A 36 8.91 8.35 -6.40
CA ARG A 36 9.33 9.60 -5.75
C ARG A 36 10.11 9.36 -4.46
N LEU A 37 9.73 8.37 -3.64
CA LEU A 37 10.48 7.98 -2.43
C LEU A 37 11.90 7.54 -2.78
N TYR A 38 12.07 6.73 -3.82
CA TYR A 38 13.39 6.37 -4.34
C TYR A 38 14.19 7.62 -4.74
N PHE A 39 13.59 8.53 -5.51
CA PHE A 39 14.26 9.76 -5.93
C PHE A 39 14.71 10.64 -4.76
N LEU A 40 13.86 10.81 -3.74
CA LEU A 40 14.20 11.55 -2.52
C LEU A 40 15.33 10.89 -1.75
N PHE A 41 15.31 9.56 -1.62
CA PHE A 41 16.37 8.84 -0.92
C PHE A 41 17.71 8.95 -1.65
N PHE A 42 17.74 8.86 -2.99
CA PHE A 42 18.99 9.04 -3.75
C PHE A 42 19.65 10.42 -3.58
N GLN A 43 18.90 11.46 -3.21
CA GLN A 43 19.47 12.79 -2.92
C GLN A 43 20.06 12.92 -1.51
N SER A 44 19.87 11.92 -0.64
CA SER A 44 20.37 11.92 0.73
C SER A 44 21.81 11.39 0.79
N ASP A 45 22.66 11.94 1.66
CA ASP A 45 24.03 11.43 1.86
C ASP A 45 24.08 9.96 2.31
N HIS A 46 23.03 9.47 3.00
CA HIS A 46 22.86 8.06 3.41
C HIS A 46 21.82 7.32 2.56
N GLY A 47 21.51 7.84 1.37
CA GLY A 47 20.42 7.41 0.52
C GLY A 47 20.42 5.93 0.16
N TRP A 48 21.60 5.36 -0.04
CA TRP A 48 21.75 3.96 -0.42
C TRP A 48 21.18 2.98 0.62
N GLN A 49 21.31 3.29 1.92
CA GLN A 49 20.77 2.45 3.00
C GLN A 49 19.25 2.47 3.00
N LEU A 50 18.66 3.65 2.82
CA LEU A 50 17.21 3.83 2.77
C LEU A 50 16.59 3.17 1.53
N VAL A 51 17.26 3.28 0.38
CA VAL A 51 16.86 2.60 -0.87
C VAL A 51 16.90 1.08 -0.71
N LEU A 52 17.96 0.53 -0.11
CA LEU A 52 18.03 -0.92 0.15
C LEU A 52 16.95 -1.37 1.13
N TRP A 53 16.74 -0.63 2.21
CA TRP A 53 15.68 -0.94 3.17
C TRP A 53 14.30 -0.94 2.50
N LEU A 54 13.97 0.10 1.73
CA LEU A 54 12.71 0.20 1.01
C LEU A 54 12.56 -0.96 0.01
N SER A 55 13.62 -1.28 -0.72
CA SER A 55 13.65 -2.39 -1.68
C SER A 55 13.38 -3.74 -1.01
N VAL A 56 14.00 -3.99 0.15
CA VAL A 56 13.77 -5.22 0.94
C VAL A 56 12.31 -5.31 1.38
N VAL A 57 11.75 -4.23 1.93
CA VAL A 57 10.35 -4.19 2.38
C VAL A 57 9.39 -4.44 1.21
N LEU A 58 9.62 -3.78 0.06
CA LEU A 58 8.81 -3.98 -1.13
C LEU A 58 8.88 -5.40 -1.68
N ASN A 59 10.08 -5.99 -1.75
CA ASN A 59 10.26 -7.37 -2.22
C ASN A 59 9.62 -8.40 -1.28
N VAL A 60 9.74 -8.22 0.04
CA VAL A 60 9.08 -9.10 1.01
C VAL A 60 7.56 -9.01 0.87
N ASN A 61 7.00 -7.81 0.75
CA ASN A 61 5.57 -7.62 0.53
C ASN A 61 5.12 -8.24 -0.80
N LEU A 62 5.90 -8.07 -1.86
CA LEU A 62 5.62 -8.67 -3.17
C LEU A 62 5.68 -10.20 -3.10
N ALA A 63 6.62 -10.78 -2.36
CA ALA A 63 6.71 -12.23 -2.15
C ALA A 63 5.49 -12.77 -1.39
N ILE A 64 5.04 -12.06 -0.34
CA ILE A 64 3.81 -12.41 0.40
C ILE A 64 2.59 -12.30 -0.51
N LEU A 65 2.47 -11.21 -1.27
CA LEU A 65 1.38 -11.03 -2.24
C LEU A 65 1.39 -12.15 -3.27
N ASN A 66 2.55 -12.47 -3.86
CA ASN A 66 2.71 -13.54 -4.85
C ASN A 66 2.33 -14.92 -4.32
N MET A 67 2.40 -15.17 -3.01
CA MET A 67 1.91 -16.41 -2.40
C MET A 67 0.38 -16.48 -2.22
N LEU A 68 -0.34 -15.38 -2.37
CA LEU A 68 -1.81 -15.42 -2.30
C LEU A 68 -2.40 -16.22 -3.47
N PRO A 69 -3.56 -16.86 -3.26
CA PRO A 69 -4.29 -17.63 -4.27
C PRO A 69 -4.98 -16.72 -5.31
N ILE A 70 -4.23 -15.80 -5.94
CA ILE A 70 -4.71 -14.92 -7.00
C ILE A 70 -4.32 -15.52 -8.35
N PRO A 71 -5.26 -15.74 -9.30
CA PRO A 71 -5.01 -16.44 -10.57
C PRO A 71 -3.87 -15.88 -11.44
N VAL A 72 -3.50 -14.62 -11.25
CA VAL A 72 -2.42 -13.91 -11.99
C VAL A 72 -1.05 -14.03 -11.34
N LEU A 73 -1.00 -14.38 -10.06
CA LEU A 73 0.22 -14.51 -9.28
C LEU A 73 0.65 -15.98 -9.20
N ASP A 74 1.92 -16.21 -8.86
CA ASP A 74 2.51 -17.56 -8.73
C ASP A 74 1.71 -18.47 -7.79
N GLY A 75 1.14 -17.93 -6.71
CA GLY A 75 0.28 -18.64 -5.77
C GLY A 75 -1.06 -19.11 -6.34
N GLY A 76 -1.56 -18.47 -7.40
CA GLY A 76 -2.75 -18.92 -8.14
C GLY A 76 -2.52 -20.25 -8.83
N HIS A 77 -1.38 -20.42 -9.48
CA HIS A 77 -1.01 -21.69 -10.11
C HIS A 77 -0.88 -22.83 -9.09
N ILE A 78 -0.29 -22.53 -7.93
CA ILE A 78 -0.21 -23.48 -6.80
C ILE A 78 -1.62 -23.87 -6.31
N LEU A 79 -2.52 -22.89 -6.15
CA LEU A 79 -3.90 -23.14 -5.76
C LEU A 79 -4.64 -24.01 -6.78
N PHE A 80 -4.52 -23.72 -8.07
CA PHE A 80 -5.19 -24.51 -9.11
C PHE A 80 -4.71 -25.95 -9.14
N GLY A 81 -3.39 -26.17 -8.99
CA GLY A 81 -2.82 -27.52 -8.85
C GLY A 81 -3.33 -28.23 -7.59
N LEU A 82 -3.49 -27.50 -6.48
CA LEU A 82 -4.06 -28.04 -5.23
C LEU A 82 -5.54 -28.42 -5.41
N ILE A 83 -6.34 -27.56 -6.04
CA ILE A 83 -7.75 -27.81 -6.35
C ILE A 83 -7.88 -29.02 -7.28
N GLU A 84 -7.03 -29.14 -8.29
CA GLU A 84 -7.02 -30.27 -9.22
C GLU A 84 -6.66 -31.58 -8.51
N SER A 85 -5.67 -31.54 -7.61
CA SER A 85 -5.27 -32.68 -6.76
C SER A 85 -6.40 -33.14 -5.84
N VAL A 86 -7.13 -32.20 -5.21
CA VAL A 86 -8.28 -32.52 -4.35
C VAL A 86 -9.48 -33.01 -5.17
N ARG A 87 -9.77 -32.37 -6.30
CA ARG A 87 -10.94 -32.67 -7.15
C ARG A 87 -10.73 -33.88 -8.06
N ARG A 88 -9.49 -34.35 -8.22
CA ARG A 88 -9.04 -35.45 -9.09
C ARG A 88 -9.59 -35.37 -10.52
N LYS A 89 -9.96 -34.17 -10.98
CA LYS A 89 -10.54 -33.91 -12.30
C LYS A 89 -9.88 -32.68 -12.89
N PRO A 90 -9.40 -32.77 -14.15
CA PRO A 90 -8.71 -31.67 -14.78
C PRO A 90 -9.59 -30.43 -14.84
N LEU A 91 -9.01 -29.28 -14.50
CA LEU A 91 -9.66 -27.99 -14.70
C LEU A 91 -9.70 -27.68 -16.19
N ASN A 92 -10.79 -27.07 -16.66
CA ASN A 92 -10.91 -26.71 -18.06
C ASN A 92 -9.93 -25.57 -18.37
N ILE A 93 -8.90 -25.86 -19.17
CA ILE A 93 -7.83 -24.92 -19.52
C ILE A 93 -8.37 -23.61 -20.10
N ARG A 94 -9.47 -23.67 -20.87
CA ARG A 94 -10.09 -22.47 -21.45
C ARG A 94 -10.62 -21.54 -20.36
N VAL A 95 -11.25 -22.08 -19.33
CA VAL A 95 -11.77 -21.29 -18.20
C VAL A 95 -10.61 -20.65 -17.43
N LEU A 96 -9.51 -21.37 -17.26
CA LEU A 96 -8.31 -20.85 -16.61
C LEU A 96 -7.70 -19.68 -17.38
N GLU A 97 -7.54 -19.82 -18.70
CA GLU A 97 -7.05 -18.76 -19.58
C GLU A 97 -7.95 -17.51 -19.54
N TYR A 98 -9.27 -17.68 -19.58
CA TYR A 98 -10.21 -16.56 -19.48
C TYR A 98 -10.13 -15.85 -18.12
N VAL A 99 -10.10 -16.60 -17.02
CA VAL A 99 -10.02 -16.03 -15.66
C VAL A 99 -8.69 -15.31 -15.46
N GLN A 100 -7.58 -15.92 -15.86
CA GLN A 100 -6.25 -15.33 -15.76
C GLN A 100 -6.14 -14.07 -16.63
N GLY A 101 -6.58 -14.14 -17.89
CA GLY A 101 -6.61 -12.98 -18.79
C GLY A 101 -7.47 -11.84 -18.27
N ALA A 102 -8.67 -12.13 -17.74
CA ALA A 102 -9.55 -11.13 -17.15
C ALA A 102 -8.93 -10.48 -15.89
N CYS A 103 -8.33 -11.27 -15.00
CA CYS A 103 -7.61 -10.73 -13.84
C CYS A 103 -6.41 -9.88 -14.24
N THR A 104 -5.62 -10.30 -15.24
CA THR A 104 -4.46 -9.53 -15.73
C THR A 104 -4.91 -8.18 -16.28
N LEU A 105 -5.94 -8.19 -17.13
CA LEU A 105 -6.50 -6.97 -17.71
C LEU A 105 -7.03 -6.04 -16.61
N LEU A 106 -7.72 -6.59 -15.61
CA LEU A 106 -8.24 -5.84 -14.46
C LEU A 106 -7.09 -5.20 -13.66
N ILE A 107 -6.06 -5.95 -13.30
CA ILE A 107 -4.91 -5.45 -12.54
C ILE A 107 -4.18 -4.35 -13.32
N ILE A 108 -3.91 -4.56 -14.61
CA ILE A 108 -3.31 -3.52 -15.46
C ILE A 108 -4.20 -2.28 -15.50
N GLY A 109 -5.51 -2.46 -15.69
CA GLY A 109 -6.48 -1.36 -15.67
C GLY A 109 -6.46 -0.57 -14.37
N VAL A 110 -6.38 -1.26 -13.22
CA VAL A 110 -6.27 -0.65 -11.90
C VAL A 110 -4.93 0.08 -11.72
N ILE A 111 -3.81 -0.51 -12.13
CA ILE A 111 -2.49 0.15 -12.07
C ILE A 111 -2.51 1.45 -12.88
N VAL A 112 -3.04 1.40 -14.10
CA VAL A 112 -3.16 2.56 -14.98
C VAL A 112 -4.08 3.61 -14.35
N TYR A 113 -5.26 3.22 -13.86
CA TYR A 113 -6.21 4.12 -13.20
C TYR A 113 -5.59 4.83 -11.99
N ILE A 114 -4.95 4.07 -11.09
CA ILE A 114 -4.28 4.63 -9.91
C ILE A 114 -3.13 5.54 -10.32
N THR A 115 -2.35 5.16 -11.33
CA THR A 115 -1.24 5.99 -11.84
C THR A 115 -1.76 7.31 -12.41
N PHE A 116 -2.83 7.31 -13.20
CA PHE A 116 -3.44 8.54 -13.71
C PHE A 116 -3.97 9.43 -12.59
N PHE A 117 -4.60 8.85 -11.58
CA PHE A 117 -5.08 9.59 -10.42
C PHE A 117 -3.92 10.16 -9.58
N ASP A 118 -2.88 9.36 -9.29
CA ASP A 118 -1.68 9.77 -8.54
C ASP A 118 -0.90 10.86 -9.28
N VAL A 119 -0.87 10.83 -10.63
CA VAL A 119 -0.28 11.87 -11.46
C VAL A 119 -1.11 13.17 -11.47
N GLN A 120 -2.44 13.06 -11.47
CA GLN A 120 -3.32 14.23 -11.40
C GLN A 120 -3.35 14.86 -10.00
N ASP A 121 -3.18 14.05 -8.96
CA ASP A 121 -3.15 14.50 -7.56
C ASP A 121 -1.78 15.09 -7.15
N ILE A 122 -0.80 15.18 -8.08
CA ILE A 122 0.57 15.66 -7.83
C ILE A 122 0.56 17.02 -7.10
N PRO A 123 0.96 17.05 -5.81
CA PRO A 123 1.16 18.26 -5.02
C PRO A 123 2.66 18.59 -5.00
N PHE A 124 3.34 18.53 -6.16
CA PHE A 124 4.62 19.24 -6.31
C PHE A 124 4.41 20.76 -6.05
N VAL A 125 3.18 21.24 -6.26
CA VAL A 125 2.77 22.63 -6.07
C VAL A 125 2.34 22.95 -4.62
N LYS A 126 1.68 22.07 -3.84
CA LYS A 126 1.18 22.47 -2.49
C LYS A 126 2.24 22.47 -1.39
N HIS A 127 3.10 21.46 -1.26
CA HIS A 127 4.10 21.44 -0.18
C HIS A 127 5.42 22.16 -0.53
N ALA A 128 5.74 22.39 -1.81
CA ALA A 128 6.79 23.33 -2.17
C ALA A 128 6.35 24.78 -1.91
N LEU A 129 5.04 25.09 -2.03
CA LEU A 129 4.46 26.38 -1.65
C LEU A 129 4.25 26.52 -0.14
N ASP A 130 3.84 25.49 0.61
CA ASP A 130 3.72 25.55 2.09
C ASP A 130 5.08 25.69 2.81
N LYS A 131 6.17 25.27 2.16
CA LYS A 131 7.54 25.39 2.68
C LYS A 131 8.27 26.67 2.22
N TYR A 132 7.76 27.39 1.21
CA TYR A 132 8.34 28.66 0.69
C TYR A 132 7.45 29.90 0.86
N VAL A 133 6.15 29.75 1.13
CA VAL A 133 5.24 30.81 1.59
C VAL A 133 5.05 30.62 3.10
N PRO A 134 5.90 31.25 3.94
CA PRO A 134 5.82 31.13 5.37
C PRO A 134 4.60 31.91 5.91
N GLN A 135 3.67 31.21 6.56
CA GLN A 135 2.66 31.84 7.41
C GLN A 135 3.24 32.21 8.79
N SER A 136 4.40 32.87 8.77
CA SER A 136 4.87 33.72 9.87
C SER A 136 4.76 35.21 9.52
N ALA A 137 4.25 35.54 8.32
CA ALA A 137 3.95 36.92 7.92
C ALA A 137 2.58 37.43 8.38
N GLU A 138 1.70 36.60 8.94
CA GLU A 138 0.30 36.97 9.20
C GLU A 138 -0.13 37.07 10.67
N THR A 139 0.81 36.95 11.62
CA THR A 139 0.51 37.26 13.04
C THR A 139 1.43 38.37 13.57
N LYS A 140 1.81 39.32 12.71
CA LYS A 140 2.40 40.62 13.10
C LYS A 140 1.32 41.72 13.27
N ASP A 141 0.04 41.36 13.32
CA ASP A 141 -1.05 42.36 13.33
C ASP A 141 -2.18 42.06 14.34
N ARG A 142 -1.88 41.34 15.44
CA ARG A 142 -2.88 41.06 16.48
C ARG A 142 -2.50 41.24 17.94
N ASP A 143 -1.32 41.73 18.28
CA ASP A 143 -0.99 42.04 19.68
C ASP A 143 -0.12 43.31 19.78
N LEU A 144 -0.79 44.45 19.68
CA LEU A 144 -0.38 45.73 20.28
C LEU A 144 -0.72 45.70 21.78
N PRO A 145 0.20 46.16 22.63
CA PRO A 145 -0.14 47.24 23.56
C PRO A 145 0.53 48.58 23.17
#